data_AF-A0A1V4Q1F4-F1
#
_entry.id   AF-A0A1V4Q1F4-F1
#
_cell.length_a   1.000
_cell.length_b   1.000
_cell.length_c   1.000
_cell.angle_alpha   90.00
_cell.angle_beta   90.00
_cell.angle_gamma   90.00
#
_symmetry.space_group_name_H-M   'P 1'
#
loop_
_entity.id
_entity.type
_entity.pdbx_description
1 polymer ?
#
loop_
_entity_poly.entity_id
_entity_poly.type
_entity_poly.pdbx_seq_one_letter_code
_entity_poly.pdbx_strand_id
1 'polypeptide(L)'
;MSDTTPIRPEDVLADGVEVTTVDGLDVRKGTVAAFVANAKKLALLEPDDVNREPLERQLRALAPALRAVGLLDVFAPRSAAIAAILGQGEAGGRR
;
A
#
# COMPACT_ATOMS: atom_id res chain seq x y z
N MET A 1 9.99 -22.51 -19.64
CA MET A 1 10.92 -21.37 -19.65
C MET A 1 10.18 -20.23 -18.99
N SER A 2 10.63 -19.75 -17.83
CA SER A 2 10.01 -18.58 -17.20
C SER A 2 10.27 -17.38 -18.09
N ASP A 3 9.21 -16.71 -18.55
CA ASP A 3 9.35 -15.45 -19.27
C ASP A 3 10.09 -14.47 -18.35
N THR A 4 11.29 -14.07 -18.79
CA THR A 4 12.19 -13.18 -18.04
C THR A 4 12.15 -11.77 -18.62
N THR A 5 11.20 -11.49 -19.51
CA THR A 5 11.04 -10.17 -20.11
C THR A 5 10.71 -9.17 -19.00
N PRO A 6 11.41 -8.01 -18.94
CA PRO A 6 11.12 -6.99 -17.95
C PRO A 6 9.68 -6.48 -18.08
N ILE A 7 8.98 -6.40 -16.95
CA ILE A 7 7.65 -5.77 -16.87
C ILE A 7 7.83 -4.25 -16.81
N ARG A 8 7.14 -3.53 -17.69
CA ARG A 8 7.10 -2.07 -17.71
C ARG A 8 5.85 -1.55 -16.98
N PRO A 9 5.84 -0.28 -16.55
CA PRO A 9 4.65 0.30 -15.91
C PRO A 9 3.38 0.15 -16.76
N GLU A 10 3.48 0.38 -18.07
CA GLU A 10 2.38 0.26 -19.02
C GLU A 10 1.88 -1.19 -19.22
N ASP A 11 2.69 -2.20 -18.90
CA ASP A 11 2.28 -3.60 -18.93
C ASP A 11 1.40 -3.96 -17.71
N VAL A 12 1.61 -3.26 -16.58
CA VAL A 12 0.76 -3.39 -15.38
C VAL A 12 -0.53 -2.59 -15.55
N LEU A 13 -0.42 -1.37 -16.06
CA LEU A 13 -1.54 -0.49 -16.31
C LEU A 13 -1.26 0.41 -17.51
N ALA A 14 -1.93 0.12 -18.62
CA ALA A 14 -1.77 0.84 -19.87
C ALA A 14 -1.99 2.36 -19.73
N ASP A 15 -1.36 3.13 -20.60
CA ASP A 15 -1.54 4.57 -20.64
C ASP A 15 -2.99 4.97 -20.95
N GLY A 16 -3.45 6.02 -20.28
CA GLY A 16 -4.85 6.47 -20.34
C GLY A 16 -5.83 5.62 -19.52
N VAL A 17 -5.37 4.54 -18.87
CA VAL A 17 -6.19 3.71 -17.98
C VAL A 17 -5.92 4.08 -16.52
N GLU A 18 -6.98 4.37 -15.77
CA GLU A 18 -6.90 4.83 -14.38
C GLU A 18 -7.10 3.72 -13.35
N VAL A 19 -7.69 2.59 -13.76
CA VAL A 19 -8.07 1.47 -12.90
C VAL A 19 -7.77 0.15 -13.62
N THR A 20 -7.24 -0.82 -12.89
CA THR A 20 -7.15 -2.22 -13.33
C THR A 20 -7.66 -3.13 -12.23
N THR A 21 -8.01 -4.35 -12.58
CA THR A 21 -8.44 -5.36 -11.62
C THR A 21 -7.28 -6.31 -11.34
N VAL A 22 -6.86 -6.40 -10.08
CA VAL A 22 -5.80 -7.30 -9.60
C VAL A 22 -6.42 -8.19 -8.52
N ASP A 23 -6.32 -9.51 -8.69
CA ASP A 23 -6.96 -10.49 -7.80
C ASP A 23 -8.45 -10.23 -7.53
N GLY A 24 -9.19 -9.76 -8.55
CA GLY A 24 -10.61 -9.42 -8.44
C GLY A 24 -10.92 -8.10 -7.72
N LEU A 25 -9.90 -7.32 -7.36
CA LEU A 25 -10.02 -6.01 -6.73
C LEU A 25 -9.65 -4.89 -7.72
N ASP A 26 -10.50 -3.87 -7.80
CA ASP A 26 -10.19 -2.67 -8.57
C ASP A 26 -9.13 -1.81 -7.87
N VAL A 27 -7.99 -1.62 -8.55
CA VAL A 27 -6.84 -0.86 -8.09
C VAL A 27 -6.63 0.35 -8.99
N ARG A 28 -6.64 1.55 -8.40
CA ARG A 28 -6.36 2.80 -9.11
C ARG A 28 -4.86 3.03 -9.30
N LYS A 29 -4.44 3.62 -10.43
CA LYS A 29 -3.05 3.98 -10.74
C LYS A 29 -2.35 4.75 -9.60
N GLY A 30 -3.09 5.64 -8.94
CA GLY A 30 -2.58 6.48 -7.85
C GLY A 30 -2.53 5.81 -6.46
N THR A 31 -2.97 4.56 -6.31
CA THR A 31 -3.13 3.88 -5.00
C THR A 31 -1.82 3.88 -4.20
N VAL A 32 -0.72 3.41 -4.81
CA VAL A 32 0.59 3.29 -4.12
C VAL A 32 1.13 4.67 -3.72
N ALA A 33 1.06 5.65 -4.64
CA ALA A 33 1.50 7.02 -4.36
C ALA A 33 0.67 7.68 -3.25
N ALA A 34 -0.65 7.49 -3.26
CA ALA A 34 -1.54 7.99 -2.21
C ALA A 34 -1.22 7.37 -0.85
N PHE A 35 -0.95 6.06 -0.80
CA PHE A 35 -0.53 5.40 0.44
C PHE A 35 0.76 6.00 0.99
N VAL A 36 1.80 6.13 0.17
CA VAL A 36 3.08 6.73 0.58
C VAL A 36 2.88 8.16 1.09
N ALA A 37 2.07 8.97 0.41
CA ALA A 37 1.79 10.33 0.83
C ALA A 37 1.08 10.40 2.18
N ASN A 38 0.06 9.56 2.41
CA ASN A 38 -0.66 9.51 3.68
C ASN A 38 0.21 8.97 4.82
N ALA A 39 1.06 7.97 4.55
CA ALA A 39 1.96 7.41 5.54
C ALA A 39 3.01 8.44 5.99
N LYS A 40 3.55 9.23 5.05
CA LYS A 40 4.46 10.34 5.35
C LYS A 40 3.76 11.45 6.15
N LYS A 41 2.52 11.81 5.80
CA LYS A 41 1.74 12.78 6.56
C LYS A 41 1.50 12.31 8.00
N LEU A 42 1.07 11.06 8.17
CA LEU A 42 0.80 10.50 9.50
C LEU A 42 2.04 10.48 10.41
N ALA A 43 3.23 10.28 9.82
CA ALA A 43 4.50 10.29 10.56
C ALA A 43 4.91 11.67 11.09
N LEU A 44 4.30 12.76 10.57
CA LEU A 44 4.57 14.13 11.00
C LEU A 44 3.54 14.66 12.00
N LEU A 45 2.48 13.90 12.28
CA LEU A 45 1.41 14.32 13.19
C LEU A 45 1.68 13.85 14.62
N GLU A 46 1.48 14.75 15.57
CA GLU A 46 1.47 14.45 17.00
C GLU A 46 0.31 13.49 17.35
N PRO A 47 0.45 12.63 18.39
CA PRO A 47 -0.53 11.58 18.69
C PRO A 47 -1.99 12.04 18.87
N ASP A 48 -2.19 13.28 19.30
CA ASP A 48 -3.49 13.91 19.56
C ASP A 48 -4.01 14.77 18.39
N ASP A 49 -3.31 14.83 17.27
CA ASP A 49 -3.73 15.61 16.11
C ASP A 49 -5.01 15.02 15.46
N VAL A 50 -6.02 15.88 15.31
CA VAL A 50 -7.34 15.55 14.74
C VAL A 50 -7.28 14.95 13.33
N ASN A 51 -6.22 15.24 12.57
CA ASN A 51 -6.03 14.74 11.21
C ASN A 51 -5.47 13.32 11.16
N ARG A 52 -5.04 12.74 12.30
CA ARG A 52 -4.55 11.35 12.34
C ARG A 52 -5.62 10.37 11.93
N GLU A 53 -6.81 10.45 12.53
CA GLU A 53 -7.87 9.47 12.33
C GLU A 53 -8.30 9.38 10.85
N PRO A 54 -8.55 10.50 10.12
CA PRO A 54 -8.79 10.44 8.67
C PRO A 54 -7.66 9.79 7.88
N LEU A 55 -6.39 10.08 8.19
CA LEU A 55 -5.24 9.49 7.50
C LEU A 55 -5.15 7.98 7.77
N GLU A 56 -5.35 7.55 9.01
CA GLU A 56 -5.34 6.13 9.35
C GLU A 56 -6.47 5.38 8.66
N ARG A 57 -7.69 5.93 8.61
CA ARG A 57 -8.80 5.34 7.84
C ARG A 57 -8.44 5.20 6.37
N GLN A 58 -7.83 6.23 5.77
CA GLN A 58 -7.43 6.17 4.37
C GLN A 58 -6.33 5.13 4.13
N LEU A 59 -5.35 5.02 5.03
CA LEU A 59 -4.31 3.98 4.96
C LEU A 59 -4.91 2.57 5.05
N ARG A 60 -5.87 2.34 5.96
CA ARG A 60 -6.60 1.07 6.07
C ARG A 60 -7.41 0.77 4.81
N ALA A 61 -8.07 1.77 4.22
CA ALA A 61 -8.85 1.61 2.99
C ALA A 61 -7.98 1.26 1.77
N LEU A 62 -6.73 1.75 1.71
CA LEU A 62 -5.80 1.42 0.64
C LEU A 62 -5.10 0.06 0.84
N ALA A 63 -5.06 -0.46 2.06
CA ALA A 63 -4.30 -1.67 2.40
C ALA A 63 -4.68 -2.90 1.55
N PRO A 64 -5.95 -3.20 1.24
CA PRO A 64 -6.31 -4.34 0.37
C PRO A 64 -5.67 -4.24 -1.01
N ALA A 65 -5.67 -3.05 -1.62
CA ALA A 65 -5.08 -2.84 -2.94
C ALA A 65 -3.56 -2.99 -2.93
N LEU A 66 -2.88 -2.61 -1.85
CA LEU A 66 -1.44 -2.82 -1.70
C LEU A 66 -1.07 -4.30 -1.57
N ARG A 67 -1.95 -5.09 -0.95
CA ARG A 67 -1.79 -6.55 -0.88
C ARG A 67 -2.04 -7.19 -2.25
N ALA A 68 -3.09 -6.79 -2.95
CA ALA A 68 -3.41 -7.31 -4.28
C ALA A 68 -2.27 -7.07 -5.30
N VAL A 69 -1.63 -5.90 -5.28
CA VAL A 69 -0.48 -5.62 -6.16
C VAL A 69 0.85 -6.24 -5.68
N GLY A 70 0.84 -6.98 -4.57
CA GLY A 70 2.02 -7.65 -4.01
C GLY A 70 3.08 -6.71 -3.40
N LEU A 71 2.72 -5.46 -3.10
CA LEU A 71 3.70 -4.50 -2.55
C LEU A 71 4.30 -5.00 -1.23
N LEU A 72 3.46 -5.61 -0.39
CA LEU A 72 3.86 -6.09 0.94
C LEU A 72 4.60 -7.44 0.90
N ASP A 73 4.65 -8.10 -0.26
CA ASP A 73 5.46 -9.31 -0.47
C ASP A 73 6.94 -8.96 -0.73
N VAL A 74 7.20 -7.73 -1.18
CA VAL A 74 8.53 -7.22 -1.50
C VAL A 74 9.04 -6.22 -0.46
N PHE A 75 8.14 -5.39 0.08
CA PHE A 75 8.49 -4.30 0.99
C PHE A 75 7.75 -4.38 2.32
N ALA A 76 8.48 -4.16 3.42
CA ALA A 76 7.89 -3.96 4.74
C ALA A 76 7.86 -2.46 5.10
N PRO A 77 6.81 -1.99 5.80
CA PRO A 77 6.75 -0.63 6.31
C PRO A 77 7.86 -0.38 7.34
N ARG A 78 8.61 0.71 7.20
CA ARG A 78 9.64 1.11 8.16
C ARG A 78 9.06 1.57 9.51
N SER A 79 7.86 2.15 9.51
CA SER A 79 7.21 2.66 10.72
C SER A 79 6.35 1.58 11.37
N ALA A 80 6.53 1.37 12.68
CA ALA A 80 5.73 0.43 13.47
C ALA A 80 4.23 0.81 13.47
N ALA A 81 3.90 2.10 13.48
CA ALA A 81 2.52 2.55 13.38
C ALA A 81 1.88 2.15 12.04
N ILE A 82 2.62 2.30 10.93
CA ILE A 82 2.14 1.87 9.61
C ILE A 82 2.04 0.34 9.54
N ALA A 83 2.99 -0.39 10.12
CA ALA A 83 2.94 -1.84 10.23
C ALA A 83 1.68 -2.31 10.97
N ALA A 84 1.35 -1.68 12.10
CA ALA A 84 0.14 -1.97 12.86
C ALA A 84 -1.13 -1.67 12.05
N ILE A 85 -1.18 -0.54 11.34
CA ILE A 85 -2.30 -0.18 10.45
C ILE A 85 -2.50 -1.22 9.33
N LEU A 86 -1.41 -1.76 8.80
CA LEU A 86 -1.43 -2.82 7.79
C LEU A 86 -1.66 -4.23 8.38
N GLY A 87 -1.89 -4.34 9.70
CA GLY A 87 -2.08 -5.63 10.38
C GLY A 87 -0.85 -6.54 10.31
N GLN A 88 0.35 -5.95 10.25
CA GLN A 88 1.65 -6.67 10.23
C GLN A 88 2.30 -6.76 11.63
N GLY A 89 1.66 -6.20 12.67
CA GLY A 89 2.07 -6.40 14.06
C GLY A 89 1.50 -7.70 14.60
N GLU A 90 2.35 -8.54 15.20
CA GLU A 90 2.07 -9.88 15.78
C GLU A 90 2.20 -11.10 14.84
N ALA A 91 3.12 -11.09 13.86
CA ALA A 91 3.50 -12.32 13.13
C ALA A 91 5.03 -12.48 12.95
N GLY A 92 5.83 -12.03 13.93
CA GLY A 92 7.30 -12.05 13.86
C GLY A 92 8.01 -12.65 15.08
N GLY A 93 7.28 -13.29 16.00
CA GLY A 93 7.81 -13.82 17.27
C GLY A 93 7.56 -15.32 17.46
N ARG A 94 7.91 -16.15 16.48
CA ARG A 94 8.12 -17.60 16.69
C ARG A 94 8.94 -18.17 15.53
N ARG A 95 10.25 -18.20 15.71
CA ARG A 95 11.15 -19.19 15.11
C ARG A 95 12.04 -19.72 16.21
#